data_AF-A0A4Y6UIM5-F1
#
_entry.id   AF-A0A4Y6UIM5-F1
#
_cell.length_a   1.000
_cell.length_b   1.000
_cell.length_c   1.000
_cell.angle_alpha   90.00
_cell.angle_beta   90.00
_cell.angle_gamma   90.00
#
_symmetry.space_group_name_H-M   'P 1'
#
loop_
_entity.id
_entity.type
_entity.pdbx_description
1 polymer ?
#
loop_
_entity_poly.entity_id
_entity_poly.type
_entity_poly.pdbx_seq_one_letter_code
_entity_poly.pdbx_strand_id
1 'polypeptide(L)'
;MSIFGSRLLPILFILGLSLSSAHAECEWKWDCSGGQCRQVPLCDNSIDLPPVRPPEVAPIAPPSIEPINLPTVPPVGTSKCHMANICDGSGDCHWQQVCQ
;
A
#
# COMPACT_ATOMS: atom_id res chain seq x y z
N MET A 1 -45.71 14.95 -32.62
CA MET A 1 -44.49 15.70 -32.27
C MET A 1 -43.88 15.04 -31.02
N SER A 2 -43.12 13.95 -31.19
CA SER A 2 -42.55 13.18 -30.07
C SER A 2 -41.13 13.69 -29.80
N ILE A 3 -40.97 14.62 -28.86
CA ILE A 3 -39.67 15.28 -28.56
C ILE A 3 -39.05 14.79 -27.22
N PHE A 4 -39.66 13.82 -26.55
CA PHE A 4 -39.26 13.39 -25.18
C PHE A 4 -38.39 12.12 -25.11
N GLY A 5 -37.83 11.64 -26.23
CA GLY A 5 -37.11 10.36 -26.28
C GLY A 5 -35.58 10.44 -26.41
N SER A 6 -34.98 11.62 -26.59
CA SER A 6 -33.58 11.72 -27.07
C SER A 6 -32.56 12.31 -26.09
N ARG A 7 -32.94 12.72 -24.87
CA ARG A 7 -32.01 13.36 -23.92
C ARG A 7 -31.58 12.50 -22.72
N LEU A 8 -32.17 11.32 -22.55
CA LEU A 8 -31.81 10.39 -21.46
C LEU A 8 -30.65 9.44 -21.84
N LEU A 9 -30.36 9.28 -23.13
CA LEU A 9 -29.33 8.36 -23.62
C LEU A 9 -27.86 8.73 -23.24
N PRO A 10 -27.42 10.01 -23.26
CA PRO A 10 -26.01 10.31 -22.97
C PRO A 10 -25.69 10.28 -21.47
N ILE A 11 -26.68 10.42 -20.59
CA ILE A 11 -26.49 10.45 -19.14
C ILE A 11 -26.19 9.05 -18.60
N LEU A 12 -26.78 8.01 -19.21
CA LEU A 12 -26.57 6.62 -18.81
C LEU A 12 -25.16 6.11 -19.17
N PHE A 13 -24.53 6.68 -20.21
CA PHE A 13 -23.23 6.21 -20.71
C PHE A 13 -22.04 6.69 -19.83
N ILE A 14 -22.18 7.82 -19.13
CA ILE A 14 -21.12 8.35 -18.25
C ILE A 14 -21.07 7.60 -16.91
N LEU A 15 -22.20 7.05 -16.44
CA LEU A 15 -22.29 6.36 -15.15
C LEU A 15 -21.69 4.95 -15.12
N GLY A 16 -21.34 4.37 -16.27
CA GLY A 16 -20.82 3.00 -16.37
C GLY A 16 -19.29 2.86 -16.25
N LEU A 17 -18.53 3.96 -16.19
CA LEU A 17 -17.07 3.94 -16.37
C LEU A 17 -16.25 3.94 -15.06
N SER A 18 -16.88 3.87 -13.90
CA SER A 18 -16.18 3.96 -12.61
C SER A 18 -16.33 2.69 -11.76
N LEU A 19 -16.03 1.52 -12.34
CA LEU A 19 -15.66 0.33 -11.57
C LEU A 19 -14.14 0.25 -11.50
N SER A 20 -13.52 1.12 -10.71
CA SER A 20 -12.14 0.91 -10.28
C SER A 20 -12.17 -0.15 -9.18
N SER A 21 -11.71 -1.36 -9.48
CA SER A 21 -11.47 -2.37 -8.45
C SER A 21 -10.34 -1.88 -7.55
N ALA A 22 -10.67 -1.57 -6.29
CA ALA A 22 -9.66 -1.44 -5.24
C ALA A 22 -9.17 -2.85 -4.92
N HIS A 23 -8.12 -3.29 -5.60
CA HIS A 23 -7.38 -4.49 -5.21
C HIS A 23 -6.56 -4.09 -3.99
N ALA A 24 -6.88 -4.67 -2.83
CA ALA A 24 -6.01 -4.56 -1.66
C ALA A 24 -4.87 -5.58 -1.86
N GLU A 25 -3.66 -5.09 -2.11
CA GLU A 25 -2.52 -5.91 -2.49
C GLU A 25 -1.54 -5.96 -1.33
N CYS A 26 -1.36 -7.14 -0.74
CA CYS A 26 -0.29 -7.38 0.22
C CYS A 26 0.99 -7.77 -0.53
N GLU A 27 2.06 -7.00 -0.37
CA GLU A 27 3.37 -7.29 -0.96
C GLU A 27 4.41 -7.59 0.12
N TRP A 28 5.30 -8.55 -0.13
CA TRP A 28 6.46 -8.78 0.74
C TRP A 28 7.55 -7.75 0.44
N LYS A 29 7.99 -7.03 1.47
CA LYS A 29 9.12 -6.11 1.40
C LYS A 29 10.12 -6.38 2.52
N TRP A 30 11.30 -5.76 2.44
CA TRP A 30 12.30 -5.86 3.49
C TRP A 30 12.22 -4.65 4.43
N ASP A 31 12.03 -4.90 5.73
CA ASP A 31 12.17 -3.89 6.78
C ASP A 31 13.57 -4.00 7.38
N CYS A 32 14.36 -2.94 7.24
CA CYS A 32 15.74 -2.87 7.71
C CYS A 32 15.97 -1.80 8.79
N SER A 33 14.91 -1.35 9.45
CA SER A 33 14.95 -0.24 10.43
C SER A 33 15.85 -0.55 11.64
N GLY A 34 15.97 -1.83 12.00
CA GLY A 34 16.77 -2.31 13.13
C GLY A 34 18.19 -2.77 12.76
N GLY A 35 18.69 -2.42 11.58
CA GLY A 35 20.00 -2.83 11.07
C GLY A 35 20.03 -4.21 10.41
N GLN A 36 19.28 -5.20 10.94
CA GLN A 36 19.04 -6.47 10.23
C GLN A 36 17.74 -6.41 9.43
N CYS A 37 17.84 -6.68 8.13
CA CYS A 37 16.71 -6.77 7.23
C CYS A 37 15.86 -8.02 7.50
N ARG A 38 14.56 -7.84 7.65
CA ARG A 38 13.55 -8.91 7.77
C ARG A 38 12.44 -8.71 6.76
N GLN A 39 11.91 -9.79 6.21
CA GLN A 39 10.73 -9.72 5.33
C GLN A 39 9.47 -9.44 6.14
N VAL A 40 8.73 -8.41 5.74
CA VAL A 40 7.43 -8.02 6.31
C VAL A 40 6.40 -7.90 5.19
N PRO A 41 5.15 -8.32 5.42
CA PRO A 41 4.08 -8.04 4.47
C PRO A 41 3.60 -6.60 4.68
N LEU A 42 3.57 -5.81 3.61
CA LEU A 42 2.92 -4.50 3.58
C LEU A 42 1.58 -4.65 2.87
N CYS A 43 0.51 -4.33 3.59
CA CYS A 43 -0.87 -4.45 3.11
C CYS A 43 -1.56 -3.09 3.22
N ASP A 44 -2.56 -2.84 2.37
CA ASP A 44 -3.39 -1.64 2.45
C ASP A 44 -4.23 -1.58 3.74
N ASN A 45 -4.75 -2.72 4.21
CA ASN A 45 -5.55 -2.81 5.43
C ASN A 45 -5.17 -4.05 6.26
N SER A 46 -5.59 -4.06 7.53
CA SER A 46 -5.30 -5.16 8.47
C SER A 46 -6.10 -6.45 8.22
N ILE A 47 -7.11 -6.40 7.35
CA ILE A 47 -7.96 -7.55 7.00
C ILE A 47 -7.37 -8.32 5.80
N ASP A 48 -6.41 -7.74 5.10
CA ASP A 48 -5.80 -8.37 3.93
C ASP A 48 -4.87 -9.50 4.35
N LEU A 49 -4.99 -10.63 3.65
CA LEU A 49 -4.15 -11.80 3.92
C LEU A 49 -2.87 -11.72 3.08
N PRO A 50 -1.68 -11.76 3.71
CA PRO A 50 -0.44 -11.76 2.96
C PRO A 50 -0.28 -13.06 2.16
N PRO A 51 0.30 -12.99 0.95
CA PRO A 51 0.62 -14.18 0.16
C PRO A 51 1.72 -15.01 0.82
N VAL A 52 2.00 -16.19 0.28
CA VAL A 52 3.12 -17.03 0.74
C VAL A 52 4.43 -16.26 0.59
N ARG A 53 5.26 -16.26 1.65
CA ARG A 53 6.55 -15.57 1.67
C ARG A 53 7.51 -16.16 0.62
N PRO A 54 8.11 -15.34 -0.25
CA PRO A 54 9.09 -15.82 -1.23
C PRO A 54 10.43 -16.15 -0.54
N PRO A 55 11.15 -17.19 -1.00
CA PRO A 55 12.47 -17.52 -0.49
C PRO A 55 13.52 -16.58 -1.12
N GLU A 56 13.79 -15.46 -0.47
CA GLU A 56 14.78 -14.46 -0.92
C GLU A 56 15.87 -14.24 0.13
N VAL A 57 17.04 -13.81 -0.33
CA VAL A 57 18.15 -13.42 0.55
C VAL A 57 17.95 -11.97 0.97
N ALA A 58 18.20 -11.69 2.25
CA ALA A 58 18.09 -10.35 2.80
C ALA A 58 19.07 -9.38 2.11
N PRO A 59 18.62 -8.19 1.68
CA PRO A 59 19.49 -7.17 1.13
C PRO A 59 20.40 -6.57 2.21
N ILE A 60 21.47 -5.92 1.77
CA ILE A 60 22.33 -5.12 2.64
C ILE A 60 21.77 -3.70 2.68
N ALA A 61 21.21 -3.29 3.81
CA ALA A 61 20.68 -1.94 3.95
C ALA A 61 21.81 -0.90 4.10
N PRO A 62 21.71 0.25 3.43
CA PRO A 62 22.61 1.38 3.67
C PRO A 62 22.35 1.99 5.05
N PRO A 63 23.35 2.63 5.66
CA PRO A 63 23.15 3.38 6.90
C PRO A 63 22.17 4.53 6.63
N SER A 64 21.06 4.56 7.37
CA SER A 64 20.02 5.58 7.24
C SER A 64 19.45 5.95 8.61
N ILE A 65 19.13 7.23 8.80
CA ILE A 65 18.65 7.78 10.07
C ILE A 65 17.12 7.84 10.03
N GLU A 66 16.48 7.32 11.08
CA GLU A 66 15.01 7.35 11.21
C GLU A 66 14.47 8.80 11.22
N PRO A 67 13.49 9.14 10.35
CA PRO A 67 12.84 10.44 10.36
C PRO A 67 12.00 10.66 11.61
N ILE A 68 11.85 11.93 12.00
CA ILE A 68 10.95 12.32 13.10
C ILE A 68 9.51 12.02 12.68
N ASN A 69 8.83 11.18 13.45
CA ASN A 69 7.47 10.74 13.16
C ASN A 69 6.44 11.73 13.73
N LEU A 70 5.52 12.22 12.88
CA LEU A 70 4.41 13.09 13.29
C LEU A 70 3.17 12.23 13.58
N PRO A 71 2.34 12.60 14.58
CA PRO A 71 1.09 11.87 14.85
C PRO A 71 0.19 11.91 13.62
N THR A 72 -0.02 10.74 13.00
CA THR A 72 -0.90 10.57 11.84
C THR A 72 -2.04 9.65 12.22
N VAL A 73 -3.26 9.97 11.79
CA VAL A 73 -4.43 9.11 12.01
C VAL A 73 -4.26 7.83 11.18
N PRO A 74 -4.27 6.63 11.80
CA PRO A 74 -4.14 5.38 11.08
C PRO A 74 -5.32 5.16 10.11
N PRO A 75 -5.09 4.52 8.94
CA PRO A 75 -6.17 4.10 8.07
C PRO A 75 -7.10 3.09 8.75
N VAL A 76 -8.34 3.01 8.27
CA VAL A 76 -9.40 2.15 8.86
C VAL A 76 -8.92 0.70 8.93
N GLY A 77 -9.08 0.08 10.10
CA GLY A 77 -8.64 -1.29 10.35
C GLY A 77 -7.21 -1.40 10.87
N THR A 78 -6.33 -0.40 10.66
CA THR A 78 -4.99 -0.40 11.26
C THR A 78 -5.00 0.26 12.64
N SER A 79 -4.14 -0.19 13.53
CA SER A 79 -4.13 0.22 14.94
C SER A 79 -2.91 1.05 15.32
N LYS A 80 -1.77 0.83 14.65
CA LYS A 80 -0.49 1.48 14.97
C LYS A 80 0.32 1.75 13.72
N CYS A 81 0.77 2.99 13.57
CA CYS A 81 1.73 3.39 12.55
C CYS A 81 3.12 3.56 13.14
N HIS A 82 4.15 3.12 12.45
CA HIS A 82 5.56 3.32 12.81
C HIS A 82 6.38 3.64 11.56
N MET A 83 7.55 4.27 11.72
CA MET A 83 8.48 4.42 10.60
C MET A 83 9.20 3.10 10.39
N ALA A 84 9.25 2.67 9.13
CA ALA A 84 10.06 1.54 8.71
C ALA A 84 10.94 1.93 7.53
N ASN A 85 12.18 1.48 7.52
CA ASN A 85 13.08 1.62 6.38
C ASN A 85 12.85 0.43 5.44
N ILE A 86 12.00 0.66 4.45
CA ILE A 86 11.54 -0.36 3.51
C ILE A 86 12.50 -0.43 2.32
N CYS A 87 13.08 -1.60 2.10
CA CYS A 87 14.01 -1.87 1.03
C CYS A 87 13.41 -2.79 -0.03
N ASP A 88 13.78 -2.56 -1.28
CA ASP A 88 13.55 -3.50 -2.38
C ASP A 88 14.64 -4.58 -2.43
N GLY A 89 14.47 -5.56 -3.32
CA GLY A 89 15.44 -6.65 -3.50
C GLY A 89 16.82 -6.20 -4.01
N SER A 90 16.91 -4.99 -4.59
CA SER A 90 18.17 -4.38 -5.07
C SER A 90 18.93 -3.65 -3.98
N GLY A 91 18.29 -3.36 -2.83
CA GLY A 91 18.87 -2.64 -1.71
C GLY A 91 18.63 -1.12 -1.71
N ASP A 92 17.77 -0.61 -2.58
CA ASP A 92 17.21 0.74 -2.48
C ASP A 92 16.20 0.80 -1.33
N CYS A 93 16.50 1.64 -0.34
CA CYS A 93 15.74 1.73 0.91
C CYS A 93 15.13 3.11 1.11
N HIS A 94 13.87 3.14 1.52
CA HIS A 94 13.13 4.36 1.79
C HIS A 94 12.39 4.27 3.12
N TRP A 95 12.47 5.34 3.90
CA TRP A 95 11.64 5.49 5.08
C TRP A 95 10.19 5.72 4.69
N GLN A 96 9.32 4.87 5.22
CA GLN A 96 7.88 4.93 4.99
C GLN A 96 7.15 4.70 6.30
N GLN A 97 5.99 5.34 6.43
CA GLN A 97 5.11 5.07 7.56
C GLN A 97 4.30 3.82 7.26
N VAL A 98 4.51 2.76 8.05
CA VAL A 98 3.79 1.49 7.92
C VAL A 98 2.76 1.40 9.04
N CYS A 99 1.50 1.16 8.66
CA CYS A 99 0.38 1.05 9.59
C CYS A 99 -0.18 -0.38 9.60
N GLN A 100 -0.39 -0.94 10.79
CA GLN A 100 -0.86 -2.31 11.01
C GLN A 100 -1.91 -2.37 12.13
#